data_AF-A0A934KBQ1-F1
#
_entry.id   AF-A0A934KBQ1-F1
#
_cell.length_a   1.000
_cell.length_b   1.000
_cell.length_c   1.000
_cell.angle_alpha   90.00
_cell.angle_beta   90.00
_cell.angle_gamma   90.00
#
_symmetry.space_group_name_H-M   'P 1'
#
loop_
_entity.id
_entity.type
_entity.pdbx_description
1 polymer ?
#
loop_
_entity_poly.entity_id
_entity_poly.type
_entity_poly.pdbx_seq_one_letter_code
_entity_poly.pdbx_strand_id
1 'polypeptide(L)'
;MSAAVSSLIWFDGERLSRGAGSPGRRFRADPRCFAGTPVPGCLAHVCALPGGDAGLPYDDPLVQQARRDALAWWVPLLGPAFVCLTTLALDPVRCGGAITVARAPSSFDSDPFARIFPGRVVTTDLFCEVPSPPGPVIERYSGAAWPGGSFAPPPGGRP
;
A
#
# COMPACT_ATOMS: atom_id res chain seq x y z
N MET A 1 3.19 22.20 13.21
CA MET A 1 4.22 21.21 12.84
C MET A 1 3.64 19.83 13.15
N SER A 2 3.17 19.10 12.15
CA SER A 2 2.65 17.73 12.37
C SER A 2 3.85 16.81 12.61
N ALA A 3 3.81 16.00 13.67
CA ALA A 3 4.84 14.99 13.90
C ALA A 3 4.91 14.07 12.66
N ALA A 4 6.12 13.81 12.16
CA ALA A 4 6.28 12.93 11.00
C ALA A 4 5.77 11.53 11.38
N VAL A 5 4.67 11.10 10.74
CA VAL A 5 4.11 9.78 10.95
C VAL A 5 5.08 8.75 10.36
N SER A 6 5.51 7.80 11.19
CA SER A 6 6.42 6.74 10.75
C SER A 6 5.80 5.93 9.61
N SER A 7 6.53 5.79 8.51
CA SER A 7 6.16 4.96 7.35
C SER A 7 6.50 3.47 7.53
N LEU A 8 7.06 3.10 8.69
CA LEU A 8 7.54 1.74 8.90
C LEU A 8 6.40 0.78 9.27
N ILE A 9 6.43 -0.39 8.65
CA ILE A 9 5.55 -1.52 8.93
C ILE A 9 6.35 -2.83 8.86
N TRP A 10 5.99 -3.77 9.70
CA TRP A 10 6.57 -5.11 9.77
C TRP A 10 5.52 -6.14 9.41
N PHE A 11 5.94 -7.16 8.66
CA PHE A 11 5.10 -8.31 8.33
C PHE A 11 5.88 -9.60 8.59
N ASP A 12 5.35 -10.46 9.45
CA ASP A 12 5.95 -11.75 9.83
C ASP A 12 5.45 -12.95 9.00
N GLY A 13 4.60 -12.70 8.01
CA GLY A 13 3.92 -13.73 7.21
C GLY A 13 2.47 -13.96 7.66
N GLU A 14 2.11 -13.50 8.86
CA GLU A 14 0.82 -13.76 9.50
C GLU A 14 0.14 -12.47 9.99
N ARG A 15 0.91 -11.48 10.42
CA ARG A 15 0.43 -10.27 11.09
C ARG A 15 1.24 -9.04 10.68
N LEU A 16 0.57 -7.89 10.73
CA LEU A 16 1.17 -6.58 10.55
C LEU A 16 1.43 -5.90 11.90
N SER A 17 2.56 -5.22 12.02
CA SER A 17 2.90 -4.40 13.19
C SER A 17 3.61 -3.11 12.81
N ARG A 18 3.52 -2.11 13.68
CA ARG A 18 4.25 -0.82 13.55
C ARG A 18 5.20 -0.55 14.71
N GLY A 19 5.30 -1.49 15.67
CA GLY A 19 6.23 -1.39 16.79
C GLY A 19 7.68 -1.54 16.32
N ALA A 20 8.57 -0.67 16.76
CA ALA A 20 10.00 -0.79 16.45
C ALA A 20 10.52 -2.15 16.96
N GLY A 21 11.26 -2.86 16.11
CA GLY A 21 11.80 -4.19 16.46
C GLY A 21 10.78 -5.32 16.45
N SER A 22 9.57 -5.09 15.90
CA SER A 22 8.59 -6.16 15.68
C SER A 22 9.19 -7.30 14.83
N PRO A 23 8.74 -8.54 15.03
CA PRO A 23 9.18 -9.67 14.23
C PRO A 23 8.79 -9.49 12.75
N GLY A 24 9.50 -10.23 11.90
CA GLY A 24 9.25 -10.23 10.46
C GLY A 24 10.03 -9.19 9.69
N ARG A 25 9.63 -9.01 8.44
CA ARG A 25 10.33 -8.17 7.48
C ARG A 25 9.84 -6.73 7.58
N ARG A 26 10.79 -5.80 7.62
CA ARG A 26 10.53 -4.36 7.68
C ARG A 26 10.36 -3.79 6.27
N PHE A 27 9.33 -2.99 6.09
CA PHE A 27 9.03 -2.25 4.86
C PHE A 27 8.75 -0.79 5.17
N ARG A 28 8.82 0.04 4.13
CA ARG A 28 8.27 1.40 4.10
C ARG A 28 6.97 1.39 3.31
N ALA A 29 5.91 1.88 3.92
CA ALA A 29 4.61 2.11 3.30
C ALA A 29 4.37 3.62 3.12
N ASP A 30 3.31 4.00 2.42
CA ASP A 30 2.90 5.38 2.30
C ASP A 30 2.46 5.89 3.68
N PRO A 31 3.12 6.93 4.24
CA PRO A 31 2.81 7.43 5.58
C PRO A 31 1.37 7.93 5.74
N ARG A 32 0.67 8.28 4.64
CA ARG A 32 -0.73 8.71 4.69
C ARG A 32 -1.68 7.59 5.10
N CYS A 33 -1.32 6.35 4.81
CA CYS A 33 -2.06 5.17 5.27
C CYS A 33 -2.09 5.06 6.81
N PHE A 34 -1.35 5.91 7.51
CA PHE A 34 -1.18 5.90 8.95
C PHE A 34 -1.46 7.25 9.64
N ALA A 35 -1.80 8.29 8.88
CA ALA A 35 -1.76 9.66 9.35
C ALA A 35 -3.10 10.20 9.90
N GLY A 36 -4.15 9.38 9.92
CA GLY A 36 -5.50 9.78 10.33
C GLY A 36 -6.08 8.88 11.44
N THR A 37 -7.41 8.80 11.49
CA THR A 37 -8.14 7.87 12.36
C THR A 37 -8.10 6.47 11.75
N PRO A 38 -7.59 5.45 12.46
CA PRO A 38 -7.58 4.10 11.92
C PRO A 38 -8.99 3.54 11.75
N VAL A 39 -9.16 2.71 10.73
CA VAL A 39 -10.40 1.98 10.46
C VAL A 39 -10.36 0.64 11.18
N PRO A 40 -11.17 0.44 12.24
CA PRO A 40 -11.13 -0.79 13.01
C PRO A 40 -11.70 -1.97 12.22
N GLY A 41 -11.14 -3.16 12.42
CA GLY A 41 -11.59 -4.43 11.86
C GLY A 41 -11.48 -4.52 10.34
N CYS A 42 -10.70 -3.65 9.69
CA CYS A 42 -10.48 -3.74 8.26
C CYS A 42 -9.61 -4.95 7.90
N LEU A 43 -9.66 -5.34 6.64
CA LEU A 43 -8.88 -6.45 6.10
C LEU A 43 -7.77 -5.87 5.24
N ALA A 44 -6.54 -6.31 5.48
CA ALA A 44 -5.38 -6.01 4.65
C ALA A 44 -5.00 -7.26 3.86
N HIS A 45 -5.00 -7.14 2.52
CA HIS A 45 -4.37 -8.10 1.66
C HIS A 45 -2.91 -7.72 1.48
N VAL A 46 -2.03 -8.50 2.11
CA VAL A 46 -0.59 -8.31 2.14
C VAL A 46 0.02 -9.22 1.09
N CYS A 47 0.39 -8.64 -0.05
CA CYS A 47 1.10 -9.33 -1.13
C CYS A 47 2.59 -9.01 -0.98
N ALA A 48 3.35 -9.85 -0.27
CA ALA A 48 4.74 -9.54 0.07
C ALA A 48 5.66 -10.76 0.02
N LEU A 49 6.94 -10.53 -0.29
CA LEU A 49 7.95 -11.59 -0.20
C LEU A 49 8.44 -11.71 1.25
N PRO A 50 8.27 -12.87 1.91
CA PRO A 50 8.63 -13.04 3.31
C PRO A 50 10.16 -13.15 3.53
N GLY A 51 10.93 -13.54 2.51
CA GLY A 51 12.39 -13.70 2.62
C GLY A 51 13.13 -12.35 2.68
N GLY A 52 14.13 -12.23 3.56
CA GLY A 52 14.87 -10.99 3.84
C GLY A 52 15.48 -10.29 2.62
N ASP A 53 15.97 -11.07 1.63
CA ASP A 53 16.63 -10.55 0.43
C ASP A 53 15.71 -10.43 -0.80
N ALA A 54 14.48 -10.93 -0.70
CA ALA A 54 13.58 -11.09 -1.84
C ALA A 54 12.91 -9.75 -2.22
N GLY A 55 13.00 -9.29 -3.46
CA GLY A 55 12.39 -8.01 -3.86
C GLY A 55 12.72 -7.69 -5.31
N LEU A 56 11.78 -7.05 -5.99
CA LEU A 56 11.90 -6.67 -7.40
C LEU A 56 12.36 -5.23 -7.54
N PRO A 57 13.05 -4.88 -8.64
CA PRO A 57 13.21 -3.48 -9.03
C PRO A 57 11.85 -2.77 -9.05
N TYR A 58 11.81 -1.54 -8.58
CA TYR A 58 10.56 -0.79 -8.52
C TYR A 58 10.01 -0.50 -9.92
N ASP A 59 10.89 -0.31 -10.89
CA ASP A 59 10.62 -0.11 -12.31
C ASP A 59 10.43 -1.42 -13.09
N ASP A 60 10.46 -2.58 -12.41
CA ASP A 60 10.20 -3.88 -13.03
C ASP A 60 8.85 -3.86 -13.78
N PRO A 61 8.79 -4.30 -15.05
CA PRO A 61 7.56 -4.27 -15.83
C PRO A 61 6.36 -4.94 -15.17
N LEU A 62 6.56 -6.00 -14.37
CA LEU A 62 5.50 -6.67 -13.63
C LEU A 62 4.96 -5.76 -12.53
N VAL A 63 5.85 -5.16 -11.74
CA VAL A 63 5.47 -4.20 -10.69
C VAL A 63 4.72 -3.02 -11.30
N GLN A 64 5.22 -2.48 -12.42
CA GLN A 64 4.57 -1.38 -13.12
C GLN A 64 3.21 -1.75 -13.70
N GLN A 65 3.05 -2.97 -14.24
CA GLN A 65 1.76 -3.43 -14.74
C GLN A 65 0.74 -3.64 -13.61
N ALA A 66 1.13 -4.25 -12.49
CA ALA A 66 0.23 -4.43 -11.34
C ALA A 66 -0.28 -3.09 -10.81
N ARG A 67 0.57 -2.06 -10.79
CA ARG A 67 0.19 -0.70 -10.39
C ARG A 67 -0.81 -0.07 -11.36
N ARG A 68 -0.57 -0.22 -12.67
CA ARG A 68 -1.52 0.24 -13.70
C ARG A 68 -2.87 -0.46 -13.58
N ASP A 69 -2.87 -1.78 -13.40
CA ASP A 69 -4.07 -2.58 -13.22
C ASP A 69 -4.84 -2.18 -11.96
N ALA A 70 -4.11 -1.95 -10.86
CA ALA A 70 -4.69 -1.49 -9.60
C ALA A 70 -5.46 -0.18 -9.80
N LEU A 71 -4.85 0.78 -10.52
CA LEU A 71 -5.45 2.08 -10.82
C LEU A 71 -6.61 2.01 -11.82
N ALA A 72 -6.44 1.22 -12.88
CA ALA A 72 -7.34 1.23 -14.02
C ALA A 72 -8.69 0.59 -13.72
N TRP A 73 -8.72 -0.47 -12.91
CA TRP A 73 -9.95 -1.23 -12.69
C TRP A 73 -10.12 -1.71 -11.25
N TRP A 74 -9.06 -2.13 -10.58
CA TRP A 74 -9.24 -2.85 -9.32
C TRP A 74 -9.60 -1.97 -8.12
N VAL A 75 -8.90 -0.84 -7.91
CA VAL A 75 -9.28 0.15 -6.90
C VAL A 75 -10.70 0.68 -7.15
N PRO A 76 -11.10 1.01 -8.39
CA PRO A 76 -12.50 1.28 -8.70
C PRO A 76 -13.48 0.17 -8.29
N LEU A 77 -13.14 -1.11 -8.48
CA LEU A 77 -14.00 -2.25 -8.08
C LEU A 77 -14.21 -2.34 -6.57
N LEU A 78 -13.22 -1.97 -5.77
CA LEU A 78 -13.34 -1.91 -4.30
C LEU A 78 -14.36 -0.85 -3.86
N GLY A 79 -14.51 0.23 -4.64
CA GLY A 79 -15.50 1.28 -4.43
C GLY A 79 -15.51 1.81 -2.98
N PRO A 80 -16.67 1.86 -2.30
CA PRO A 80 -16.77 2.36 -0.92
C PRO A 80 -16.13 1.45 0.12
N ALA A 81 -15.74 0.23 -0.24
CA ALA A 81 -15.02 -0.67 0.66
C ALA A 81 -13.51 -0.35 0.71
N PHE A 82 -12.98 0.42 -0.24
CA PHE A 82 -11.57 0.81 -0.27
C PHE A 82 -11.20 1.66 0.95
N VAL A 83 -10.12 1.30 1.63
CA VAL A 83 -9.55 2.10 2.74
C VAL A 83 -8.27 2.77 2.26
N CYS A 84 -7.26 2.00 1.85
CA CYS A 84 -6.02 2.54 1.32
C CYS A 84 -5.24 1.48 0.53
N LEU A 85 -4.22 1.92 -0.18
CA LEU A 85 -3.30 1.07 -0.92
C LEU A 85 -1.89 1.66 -0.86
N THR A 86 -0.92 0.78 -0.67
CA THR A 86 0.49 1.15 -0.62
C THR A 86 1.36 0.05 -1.19
N THR A 87 2.39 0.39 -1.99
CA THR A 87 3.50 -0.54 -2.19
C THR A 87 4.32 -0.67 -0.90
N LEU A 88 5.08 -1.74 -0.77
CA LEU A 88 6.03 -1.97 0.31
C LEU A 88 7.44 -1.77 -0.22
N ALA A 89 8.02 -0.59 0.02
CA ALA A 89 9.39 -0.30 -0.39
C ALA A 89 10.39 -0.90 0.61
N LEU A 90 11.41 -1.58 0.09
CA LEU A 90 12.55 -2.06 0.87
C LEU A 90 13.63 -0.99 0.99
N ASP A 91 13.86 -0.30 -0.11
CA ASP A 91 14.81 0.80 -0.30
C ASP A 91 14.30 1.70 -1.45
N PRO A 92 15.02 2.77 -1.85
CA PRO A 92 14.56 3.68 -2.89
C PRO A 92 14.31 3.07 -4.28
N VAL A 93 14.85 1.88 -4.57
CA VAL A 93 14.78 1.24 -5.90
C VAL A 93 14.17 -0.15 -5.88
N ARG A 94 13.88 -0.73 -4.71
CA ARG A 94 13.32 -2.08 -4.58
C ARG A 94 11.93 -2.11 -3.93
N CYS A 95 11.02 -2.83 -4.59
CA CYS A 95 9.70 -3.18 -4.09
C CYS A 95 9.72 -4.59 -3.49
N GLY A 96 9.23 -4.72 -2.25
CA GLY A 96 9.08 -6.00 -1.55
C GLY A 96 7.64 -6.52 -1.52
N GLY A 97 6.67 -5.76 -2.04
CA GLY A 97 5.26 -6.12 -2.00
C GLY A 97 4.29 -4.94 -2.16
N ALA A 98 3.03 -5.20 -1.83
CA ALA A 98 2.00 -4.18 -1.64
C ALA A 98 1.02 -4.62 -0.55
N ILE A 99 0.35 -3.63 0.04
CA ILE A 99 -0.79 -3.83 0.94
C ILE A 99 -1.96 -3.06 0.39
N THR A 100 -3.07 -3.77 0.25
CA THR A 100 -4.38 -3.19 -0.02
C THR A 100 -5.26 -3.39 1.18
N VAL A 101 -5.94 -2.34 1.61
CA VAL A 101 -6.82 -2.39 2.78
C VAL A 101 -8.24 -2.09 2.33
N ALA A 102 -9.17 -2.95 2.74
CA ALA A 102 -10.58 -2.83 2.45
C ALA A 102 -11.44 -3.27 3.64
N ARG A 103 -12.69 -2.80 3.66
CA ARG A 103 -13.69 -3.16 4.67
C ARG A 103 -14.29 -4.55 4.45
N ALA A 104 -14.14 -5.11 3.25
CA ALA A 104 -14.65 -6.42 2.86
C ALA A 104 -13.64 -7.14 1.94
N PRO A 105 -13.59 -8.49 1.94
CA PRO A 105 -12.59 -9.25 1.20
C PRO A 105 -12.93 -9.48 -0.29
N SER A 106 -14.11 -9.06 -0.74
CA SER A 106 -14.76 -9.53 -1.98
C SER A 106 -13.97 -9.32 -3.28
N SER A 107 -12.89 -8.53 -3.28
CA SER A 107 -12.06 -8.27 -4.45
C SER A 107 -10.60 -8.69 -4.30
N PHE A 108 -10.19 -9.30 -3.19
CA PHE A 108 -8.78 -9.69 -2.97
C PHE A 108 -8.30 -10.81 -3.89
N ASP A 109 -9.21 -11.70 -4.32
CA ASP A 109 -8.90 -12.74 -5.32
C ASP A 109 -8.47 -12.15 -6.67
N SER A 110 -8.81 -10.89 -6.92
CA SER A 110 -8.44 -10.15 -8.13
C SER A 110 -7.30 -9.14 -7.89
N ASP A 111 -6.62 -9.17 -6.73
CA ASP A 111 -5.52 -8.25 -6.45
C ASP A 111 -4.38 -8.40 -7.49
N PRO A 112 -4.05 -7.34 -8.25
CA PRO A 112 -2.97 -7.40 -9.23
C PRO A 112 -1.60 -7.77 -8.65
N PHE A 113 -1.33 -7.42 -7.39
CA PHE A 113 -0.06 -7.73 -6.73
C PHE A 113 0.05 -9.20 -6.30
N ALA A 114 -1.06 -9.90 -6.13
CA ALA A 114 -1.07 -11.33 -5.82
C ALA A 114 -0.51 -12.20 -6.97
N ARG A 115 -0.42 -11.64 -8.18
CA ARG A 115 0.22 -12.28 -9.34
C ARG A 115 1.75 -12.30 -9.24
N ILE A 116 2.32 -11.44 -8.39
CA ILE A 116 3.77 -11.20 -8.27
C ILE A 116 4.28 -11.70 -6.93
N PHE A 117 3.51 -11.48 -5.86
CA PHE A 117 3.91 -11.76 -4.50
C PHE A 117 2.90 -12.68 -3.81
N PRO A 118 3.33 -13.58 -2.92
CA PRO A 118 2.42 -14.36 -2.09
C PRO A 118 1.48 -13.46 -1.29
N GLY A 119 0.17 -13.70 -1.41
CA GLY A 119 -0.89 -12.93 -0.76
C GLY A 119 -1.34 -13.56 0.56
N ARG A 120 -1.47 -12.73 1.60
CA ARG A 120 -2.09 -13.09 2.88
C ARG A 120 -3.11 -12.04 3.28
N VAL A 121 -4.34 -12.48 3.59
CA VAL A 121 -5.35 -11.59 4.16
C VAL A 121 -5.23 -11.60 5.69
N VAL A 122 -5.16 -10.42 6.29
CA VAL A 122 -5.07 -10.23 7.75
C VAL A 122 -6.07 -9.19 8.22
N THR A 123 -6.68 -9.40 9.38
CA THR A 123 -7.49 -8.35 10.05
C THR A 123 -6.57 -7.36 10.75
N THR A 124 -6.87 -6.06 10.69
CA THR A 124 -6.01 -5.01 11.23
C THR A 124 -6.76 -3.74 11.60
N ASP A 125 -6.21 -3.02 12.58
CA ASP A 125 -6.67 -1.69 13.04
C ASP A 125 -5.61 -0.60 12.78
N LEU A 126 -4.62 -0.88 11.91
CA LEU A 126 -3.45 -0.01 11.74
C LEU A 126 -3.64 1.13 10.73
N PHE A 127 -4.58 0.97 9.80
CA PHE A 127 -4.66 1.76 8.58
C PHE A 127 -5.76 2.79 8.62
N CYS A 128 -5.49 3.94 8.01
CA CYS A 128 -6.40 5.06 7.87
C CYS A 128 -6.93 5.12 6.43
N GLU A 129 -8.10 5.73 6.25
CA GLU A 129 -8.62 5.98 4.91
C GLU A 129 -7.72 6.96 4.15
N VAL A 130 -7.41 6.59 2.92
CA VAL A 130 -6.68 7.39 1.96
C VAL A 130 -7.48 7.37 0.66
N PRO A 131 -7.93 8.53 0.14
CA PRO A 131 -8.70 8.58 -1.09
C PRO A 131 -7.96 7.90 -2.24
N SER A 132 -8.71 7.23 -3.12
CA SER A 132 -8.15 6.65 -4.33
C SER A 132 -7.47 7.75 -5.19
N PRO A 133 -6.34 7.42 -5.85
CA PRO A 133 -5.65 8.37 -6.72
C PRO A 133 -6.52 8.71 -7.95
N PRO A 134 -6.44 9.94 -8.47
CA PRO A 134 -7.13 10.31 -9.70
C PRO A 134 -6.45 9.65 -10.92
N GLY A 135 -6.82 8.40 -11.20
CA GLY A 135 -6.42 7.66 -12.40
C GLY A 135 -4.90 7.35 -12.53
N PRO A 136 -4.44 6.89 -13.70
CA PRO A 136 -3.03 6.61 -13.96
C PRO A 136 -2.23 7.92 -14.06
N VAL A 137 -1.73 8.41 -12.93
CA VAL A 137 -0.90 9.62 -12.85
C VAL A 137 0.53 9.35 -13.37
N ILE A 138 1.14 10.33 -14.04
CA ILE A 138 2.60 10.33 -14.31
C ILE A 138 3.34 10.46 -12.98
N GLU A 139 4.07 9.43 -12.60
CA GLU A 139 4.73 9.34 -11.30
C GLU A 139 6.09 10.03 -11.28
N ARG A 140 6.42 10.64 -10.13
CA ARG A 140 7.76 11.16 -9.86
C ARG A 140 8.47 10.21 -8.89
N TYR A 141 9.65 9.75 -9.28
CA TYR A 141 10.54 8.98 -8.41
C TYR A 141 10.94 9.83 -7.19
N SER A 142 10.49 9.46 -6.00
CA SER A 142 10.86 10.14 -4.74
C SER A 142 11.40 9.18 -3.68
N GLY A 143 11.63 7.90 -4.01
CA GLY A 143 12.04 6.86 -3.05
C GLY A 143 11.00 6.58 -1.96
N ALA A 144 9.79 7.15 -2.08
CA ALA A 144 8.65 6.89 -1.23
C ALA A 144 7.82 5.74 -1.80
N ALA A 145 7.16 4.99 -0.92
CA ALA A 145 6.17 4.00 -1.33
C ALA A 145 5.09 4.65 -2.19
N TRP A 146 4.63 3.94 -3.22
CA TRP A 146 3.52 4.41 -4.03
C TRP A 146 2.21 4.38 -3.26
N PRO A 147 1.38 5.40 -3.52
CA PRO A 147 1.58 6.45 -4.52
C PRO A 147 2.40 7.65 -4.05
N GLY A 148 3.55 7.91 -4.66
CA GLY A 148 4.49 8.97 -4.24
C GLY A 148 4.04 10.41 -4.53
N GLY A 149 2.74 10.69 -4.71
CA GLY A 149 2.15 12.01 -4.99
C GLY A 149 0.87 12.28 -4.19
N SER A 150 0.44 13.55 -4.07
CA SER A 150 -0.67 13.97 -3.19
C SER A 150 -2.05 13.44 -3.62
N PHE A 151 -2.82 12.91 -2.66
CA PHE A 151 -4.21 12.49 -2.82
C PHE A 151 -5.13 13.64 -2.40
N ALA A 152 -5.25 14.64 -3.27
CA ALA A 152 -6.30 15.67 -3.30
C ALA A 152 -5.83 16.80 -4.22
N PRO A 153 -6.73 17.53 -4.88
CA PRO A 153 -6.43 18.89 -5.25
C PRO A 153 -6.16 19.70 -3.97
N PRO A 154 -5.25 20.70 -3.98
CA PRO A 154 -5.15 21.63 -2.87
C PRO A 154 -6.53 22.26 -2.61
N PRO A 155 -6.92 22.48 -1.35
CA PRO A 155 -8.18 23.15 -1.06
C PRO A 155 -8.13 24.56 -1.68
N GLY A 156 -8.92 24.79 -2.74
CA GLY A 156 -9.09 26.11 -3.37
C GLY A 156 -8.70 26.25 -4.85
N GLY A 157 -8.30 25.20 -5.56
CA GLY A 157 -8.03 25.29 -7.00
C GLY A 157 -9.30 25.22 -7.86
N ARG A 158 -9.73 26.35 -8.42
CA ARG A 158 -10.69 26.38 -9.55
C ARG A 158 -10.02 25.85 -10.84
N PRO A 159 -10.80 25.37 -11.83
CA PRO A 159 -10.33 24.52 -12.93
C PRO A 159 -9.28 25.17 -13.83
#